data_AF-A0A7S4APB3-F1
#
_entry.id   AF-A0A7S4APB3-F1
#
_cell.length_a   1.000
_cell.length_b   1.000
_cell.length_c   1.000
_cell.angle_alpha   90.00
_cell.angle_beta   90.00
_cell.angle_gamma   90.00
#
_symmetry.space_group_name_H-M   'P 1'
#
loop_
_entity.id
_entity.type
_entity.pdbx_description
1 polymer ?
#
loop_
_entity_poly.entity_id
_entity_poly.type
_entity_poly.pdbx_seq_one_letter_code
_entity_poly.pdbx_strand_id
1 'polypeptide(L)'
;MSYISSYLLTGDIGGTNSRMGLYHVGNDTPLCVVTYRNADCLTKKEDGIFQRNIIYPFLKHIWKTIPHMPPIELTEIVACLAIAGPVKDNNVIMSNLYDIEICGDSIVEGTHDCGEEGNSYLKSICVCKIINDFVAQGYGCLTMQPNEVVELTPGALNKLDPSGPKACVGAGTGLGQCYLTPDEHGSYSCFPSEGGHADWTPRTDLEIKMLKFLKKKFSGNHRVSVERVVSGTGLANCYDFLAHEFPKKINKTIHKEISEAGDLKGRSIAMGAEKCERTYRSTCIIA
;
A
#
# COMPACT_ATOMS: atom_id res chain seq x y z
N MET A 1 34.88 22.85 9.69
CA MET A 1 33.65 22.12 10.08
C MET A 1 33.26 21.24 8.91
N SER A 2 33.41 19.93 9.03
CA SER A 2 32.86 18.98 8.07
C SER A 2 31.33 19.10 8.16
N TYR A 3 30.69 19.57 7.09
CA TYR A 3 29.23 19.55 6.99
C TYR A 3 28.80 18.09 6.87
N ILE A 4 28.02 17.61 7.83
CA ILE A 4 27.30 16.33 7.70
C ILE A 4 26.12 16.60 6.77
N SER A 5 25.98 15.78 5.73
CA SER A 5 24.83 15.84 4.84
C SER A 5 23.76 14.87 5.35
N SER A 6 22.52 15.35 5.45
CA SER A 6 21.40 14.54 5.93
C SER A 6 20.47 14.15 4.77
N TYR A 7 20.09 12.87 4.73
CA TYR A 7 19.20 12.32 3.71
C TYR A 7 18.02 11.57 4.35
N LEU A 8 16.92 11.52 3.62
CA LEU A 8 15.75 10.70 3.96
C LEU A 8 15.70 9.49 3.03
N LEU A 9 15.85 8.29 3.60
CA LEU A 9 15.62 7.01 2.92
C LEU A 9 14.15 6.63 3.08
N THR A 10 13.41 6.59 1.98
CA THR A 10 12.01 6.16 1.97
C THR A 10 11.89 4.79 1.36
N GLY A 11 10.95 3.98 1.83
CA GLY A 11 10.57 2.72 1.18
C GLY A 11 9.07 2.55 1.15
N ASP A 12 8.54 2.10 0.02
CA ASP A 12 7.19 1.53 -0.13
C ASP A 12 7.34 0.03 -0.45
N ILE A 13 7.14 -0.81 0.58
CA ILE A 13 7.39 -2.25 0.55
C ILE A 13 6.04 -2.97 0.52
N GLY A 14 5.64 -3.42 -0.67
CA GLY A 14 4.44 -4.25 -0.88
C GLY A 14 4.75 -5.75 -0.94
N GLY A 15 3.76 -6.57 -1.27
CA GLY A 15 3.97 -8.01 -1.49
C GLY A 15 4.77 -8.31 -2.77
N THR A 16 4.60 -7.52 -3.83
CA THR A 16 5.22 -7.80 -5.13
C THR A 16 6.52 -7.03 -5.36
N ASN A 17 6.58 -5.78 -4.94
CA ASN A 17 7.70 -4.89 -5.18
C ASN A 17 8.05 -4.08 -3.93
N SER A 18 9.31 -3.67 -3.84
CA SER A 18 9.80 -2.66 -2.91
C SER A 18 10.33 -1.47 -3.69
N ARG A 19 9.75 -0.29 -3.49
CA ARG A 19 10.16 0.96 -4.12
C ARG A 19 10.94 1.80 -3.13
N MET A 20 12.24 1.91 -3.34
CA MET A 20 13.15 2.67 -2.48
C MET A 20 13.40 4.05 -3.09
N GLY A 21 13.47 5.07 -2.25
CA GLY A 21 13.75 6.46 -2.63
C GLY A 21 14.74 7.11 -1.68
N LEU A 22 15.58 8.01 -2.18
CA LEU A 22 16.46 8.82 -1.34
C LEU A 22 16.23 10.30 -1.65
N TYR A 23 16.09 11.11 -0.62
CA TYR A 23 15.90 12.56 -0.71
C TYR A 23 17.01 13.26 0.04
N HIS A 24 17.42 14.42 -0.45
CA HIS A 24 18.14 15.36 0.39
C HIS A 24 17.14 15.99 1.37
N VAL A 25 17.50 16.10 2.66
CA VAL A 25 16.60 16.74 3.64
C VAL A 25 16.27 18.17 3.21
N GLY A 26 14.99 18.53 3.26
CA GLY A 26 14.48 19.83 2.81
C GLY A 26 14.18 19.94 1.32
N ASN A 27 14.26 18.84 0.56
CA ASN A 27 13.83 18.78 -0.84
C ASN A 27 12.68 17.78 -1.02
N ASP A 28 11.64 18.20 -1.75
CA ASP A 28 10.45 17.38 -2.02
C ASP A 28 10.64 16.43 -3.22
N THR A 29 11.73 16.59 -3.98
CA THR A 29 12.05 15.72 -5.12
C THR A 29 13.09 14.67 -4.72
N PRO A 30 12.86 13.38 -5.02
CA PRO A 30 13.85 12.34 -4.75
C PRO A 30 15.07 12.51 -5.66
N LEU A 31 16.24 12.25 -5.10
CA LEU A 31 17.49 12.13 -5.84
C LEU A 31 17.48 10.90 -6.75
N CYS A 32 16.91 9.80 -6.25
CA CYS A 32 16.76 8.56 -6.98
C CYS A 32 15.60 7.76 -6.42
N VAL A 33 14.93 7.03 -7.31
CA VAL A 33 13.91 6.04 -6.95
C VAL A 33 14.18 4.77 -7.74
N VAL A 34 14.30 3.63 -7.04
CA VAL A 34 14.53 2.32 -7.64
C VAL A 34 13.47 1.35 -7.16
N THR A 35 12.94 0.55 -8.06
CA THR A 35 11.97 -0.50 -7.73
C THR A 35 12.64 -1.87 -7.83
N TYR A 36 12.54 -2.64 -6.76
CA TYR A 36 12.99 -4.02 -6.67
C TYR A 36 11.79 -4.94 -6.72
N ARG A 37 11.89 -6.01 -7.52
CA ARG A 37 10.88 -7.07 -7.50
C ARG A 37 11.18 -8.00 -6.33
N ASN A 38 10.23 -8.15 -5.41
CA ASN A 38 10.48 -8.89 -4.16
C ASN A 38 10.73 -10.38 -4.42
N ALA A 39 10.11 -10.96 -5.45
CA ALA A 39 10.36 -12.34 -5.86
C ALA A 39 11.82 -12.60 -6.28
N ASP A 40 12.56 -11.56 -6.71
CA ASP A 40 13.95 -11.69 -7.15
C ASP A 40 14.94 -11.38 -6.01
N CYS A 41 14.55 -10.52 -5.07
CA CYS A 41 15.42 -10.04 -3.97
C CYS A 41 15.19 -10.76 -2.63
N LEU A 42 13.95 -11.20 -2.36
CA LEU A 42 13.50 -11.72 -1.08
C LEU A 42 13.05 -13.18 -1.25
N THR A 43 13.98 -14.02 -1.72
CA THR A 43 13.71 -15.36 -2.25
C THR A 43 13.51 -16.45 -1.20
N LYS A 44 13.86 -16.15 0.06
CA LYS A 44 13.81 -17.10 1.17
C LYS A 44 13.74 -16.36 2.50
N LYS A 45 13.28 -17.05 3.53
CA LYS A 45 13.36 -16.58 4.92
C LYS A 45 14.81 -16.60 5.38
N GLU A 46 15.39 -15.43 5.60
CA GLU A 46 16.75 -15.27 6.12
C GLU A 46 16.88 -13.91 6.82
N ASP A 47 17.47 -13.90 8.00
CA ASP A 47 17.65 -12.68 8.79
C ASP A 47 18.54 -11.69 8.07
N GLY A 48 18.14 -10.42 8.02
CA GLY A 48 18.89 -9.38 7.32
C GLY A 48 18.78 -9.41 5.79
N ILE A 49 17.94 -10.28 5.19
CA ILE A 49 17.85 -10.40 3.73
C ILE A 49 17.40 -9.10 3.07
N PHE A 50 16.52 -8.33 3.71
CA PHE A 50 16.07 -7.03 3.21
C PHE A 50 17.22 -6.01 3.17
N GLN A 51 18.03 -5.97 4.22
CA GLN A 51 19.22 -5.12 4.32
C GLN A 51 20.22 -5.49 3.22
N ARG A 52 20.54 -6.78 3.08
CA ARG A 52 21.53 -7.29 2.11
C ARG A 52 21.10 -7.14 0.65
N ASN A 53 19.83 -7.37 0.35
CA ASN A 53 19.37 -7.49 -1.04
C ASN A 53 18.61 -6.27 -1.55
N ILE A 54 18.21 -5.34 -0.68
CA ILE A 54 17.47 -4.14 -1.06
C ILE A 54 18.16 -2.87 -0.56
N ILE A 55 18.31 -2.67 0.76
CA ILE A 55 18.83 -1.40 1.31
C ILE A 55 20.27 -1.14 0.85
N TYR A 56 21.17 -2.09 1.10
CA TYR A 56 22.58 -1.93 0.72
C TYR A 56 22.77 -1.75 -0.79
N PRO A 57 22.21 -2.61 -1.67
CA PRO A 57 22.33 -2.43 -3.11
C PRO A 57 21.77 -1.10 -3.60
N PHE A 58 20.70 -0.59 -2.98
CA PHE A 58 20.12 0.71 -3.29
C PHE A 58 21.06 1.86 -2.94
N LEU A 59 21.57 1.90 -1.71
CA LEU A 59 22.51 2.94 -1.27
C LEU A 59 23.81 2.90 -2.06
N LYS A 60 24.37 1.69 -2.28
CA LYS A 60 25.56 1.51 -3.11
C LYS A 60 25.34 1.97 -4.56
N HIS A 61 24.16 1.69 -5.13
CA HIS A 61 23.83 2.19 -6.46
C HIS A 61 23.88 3.72 -6.49
N ILE A 62 23.21 4.39 -5.55
CA ILE A 62 23.18 5.85 -5.48
C ILE A 62 24.58 6.46 -5.34
N TRP A 63 25.38 5.98 -4.39
CA TRP A 63 26.73 6.52 -4.15
C TRP A 63 27.70 6.26 -5.30
N LYS A 64 27.39 5.28 -6.15
CA LYS A 64 28.17 5.00 -7.37
C LYS A 64 27.70 5.82 -8.57
N THR A 65 26.41 6.15 -8.67
CA THR A 65 25.82 6.73 -9.89
C THR A 65 25.55 8.22 -9.80
N ILE A 66 25.27 8.76 -8.61
CA ILE A 66 25.00 10.19 -8.45
C ILE A 66 26.32 10.94 -8.23
N PRO A 67 26.65 11.93 -9.08
CA PRO A 67 27.88 12.69 -8.93
C PRO A 67 27.82 13.57 -7.67
N HIS A 68 29.00 13.84 -7.09
CA HIS A 68 29.17 14.73 -5.93
C HIS A 68 28.44 14.30 -4.66
N MET A 69 28.11 13.01 -4.52
CA MET A 69 27.70 12.47 -3.22
C MET A 69 28.84 12.63 -2.19
N PRO A 70 28.53 13.05 -0.95
CA PRO A 70 29.52 13.08 0.13
C PRO A 70 30.00 11.66 0.45
N PRO A 71 31.19 11.50 1.06
CA PRO A 71 31.59 10.21 1.63
C PRO A 71 30.49 9.66 2.54
N ILE A 72 30.23 8.35 2.44
CA ILE A 72 29.15 7.71 3.19
C ILE A 72 29.36 7.88 4.71
N GLU A 73 30.62 7.92 5.17
CA GLU A 73 31.01 8.12 6.57
C GLU A 73 30.71 9.53 7.10
N LEU A 74 30.45 10.49 6.21
CA LEU A 74 30.06 11.87 6.54
C LEU A 74 28.58 12.14 6.28
N THR A 75 27.77 11.06 6.22
CA THR A 75 26.36 11.12 5.89
C THR A 75 25.50 10.61 7.04
N GLU A 76 24.40 11.31 7.31
CA GLU A 76 23.33 10.82 8.19
C GLU A 76 22.08 10.49 7.35
N ILE A 77 21.53 9.31 7.55
CA ILE A 77 20.33 8.82 6.88
C ILE A 77 19.25 8.58 7.92
N VAL A 78 18.14 9.29 7.79
CA VAL A 78 16.89 8.97 8.49
C VAL A 78 16.05 8.13 7.55
N ALA A 79 15.60 6.96 7.99
CA ALA A 79 14.79 6.05 7.18
C ALA A 79 13.34 6.00 7.67
N CYS A 80 12.41 6.02 6.72
CA CYS A 80 11.00 5.71 6.95
C CYS A 80 10.53 4.69 5.91
N LEU A 81 10.21 3.49 6.36
CA LEU A 81 9.80 2.39 5.50
C LEU A 81 8.32 2.09 5.74
N ALA A 82 7.50 2.36 4.73
CA ALA A 82 6.10 1.99 4.67
C ALA A 82 6.00 0.55 4.18
N ILE A 83 5.48 -0.35 5.02
CA ILE A 83 5.43 -1.78 4.72
C ILE A 83 3.98 -2.27 4.78
N ALA A 84 3.58 -3.02 3.75
CA ALA A 84 2.28 -3.66 3.69
C ALA A 84 2.19 -4.79 4.73
N GLY A 85 1.42 -4.55 5.79
CA GLY A 85 1.21 -5.48 6.87
C GLY A 85 1.04 -4.78 8.23
N PRO A 86 0.70 -5.55 9.28
CA PRO A 86 0.58 -5.03 10.63
C PRO A 86 1.96 -4.69 11.18
N VAL A 87 2.13 -3.44 11.61
CA VAL A 87 3.36 -2.98 12.29
C VAL A 87 3.19 -3.15 13.79
N LYS A 88 4.16 -3.80 14.43
CA LYS A 88 4.24 -3.94 15.89
C LYS A 88 5.70 -3.73 16.31
N ASP A 89 5.93 -2.90 17.33
CA ASP A 89 7.28 -2.70 17.91
C ASP A 89 8.36 -2.40 16.85
N ASN A 90 8.07 -1.44 15.95
CA ASN A 90 8.95 -1.05 14.83
C ASN A 90 9.32 -2.20 13.88
N ASN A 91 8.47 -3.22 13.77
CA ASN A 91 8.71 -4.44 13.04
C ASN A 91 7.49 -4.91 12.24
N VAL A 92 7.73 -5.64 11.14
CA VAL A 92 6.71 -6.32 10.32
C VAL A 92 7.19 -7.72 9.95
N ILE A 93 6.28 -8.69 10.01
CA ILE A 93 6.45 -10.01 9.42
C ILE A 93 5.64 -10.06 8.13
N MET A 94 6.33 -10.20 6.99
CA MET A 94 5.69 -10.22 5.68
C MET A 94 5.19 -11.63 5.33
N SER A 95 3.95 -11.95 5.70
CA SER A 95 3.35 -13.28 5.48
C SER A 95 3.27 -13.70 4.01
N ASN A 96 3.22 -12.73 3.09
CA ASN A 96 3.21 -12.98 1.64
C ASN A 96 4.62 -13.18 1.06
N LEU A 97 5.67 -13.05 1.87
CA LEU A 97 7.09 -13.14 1.48
C LEU A 97 7.86 -14.01 2.48
N TYR A 98 7.51 -15.30 2.55
CA TYR A 98 8.22 -16.31 3.35
C TYR A 98 8.34 -15.97 4.85
N ASP A 99 7.43 -15.18 5.41
CA ASP A 99 7.51 -14.66 6.79
C ASP A 99 8.85 -13.95 7.07
N ILE A 100 9.36 -13.21 6.07
CA ILE A 100 10.53 -12.35 6.24
C ILE A 100 10.19 -11.24 7.23
N GLU A 101 11.11 -11.05 8.18
CA GLU A 101 11.04 -10.00 9.18
C GLU A 101 11.79 -8.75 8.70
N ILE A 102 11.16 -7.58 8.85
CA ILE A 102 11.78 -6.28 8.61
C ILE A 102 11.60 -5.43 9.87
N CYS A 103 12.68 -5.32 10.65
CA CYS A 103 12.74 -4.57 11.89
C CYS A 103 13.59 -3.32 11.72
N GLY A 104 13.02 -2.15 12.01
CA GLY A 104 13.73 -0.87 11.93
C GLY A 104 14.90 -0.77 12.91
N ASP A 105 14.74 -1.31 14.12
CA ASP A 105 15.78 -1.27 15.15
C ASP A 105 16.98 -2.13 14.73
N SER A 106 16.73 -3.33 14.18
CA SER A 106 17.79 -4.20 13.62
C SER A 106 18.56 -3.55 12.46
N ILE A 107 17.92 -2.67 11.67
CA ILE A 107 18.58 -1.91 10.60
C ILE A 107 19.58 -0.90 11.20
N VAL A 108 19.16 -0.16 12.22
CA VAL A 108 19.98 0.90 12.86
C VAL A 108 21.11 0.29 13.69
N GLU A 109 20.81 -0.76 14.46
CA GLU A 109 21.80 -1.44 15.31
C GLU A 109 22.81 -2.25 14.48
N GLY A 110 22.52 -2.50 13.19
CA GLY A 110 23.40 -3.27 12.31
C GLY A 110 23.56 -4.72 12.76
N THR A 111 22.49 -5.33 13.29
CA THR A 111 22.53 -6.68 13.90
C THR A 111 22.77 -7.80 12.90
N HIS A 112 22.67 -7.51 11.59
CA HIS A 112 22.88 -8.47 10.53
C HIS A 112 24.04 -8.06 9.62
N ASP A 113 25.03 -8.93 9.51
CA ASP A 113 26.20 -8.69 8.67
C ASP A 113 25.82 -8.66 7.17
N CYS A 114 26.17 -7.55 6.52
CA CYS A 114 26.02 -7.31 5.09
C CYS A 114 27.38 -7.24 4.36
N GLY A 115 28.45 -7.74 5.02
CA GLY A 115 29.83 -7.57 4.59
C GLY A 115 30.38 -6.19 4.96
N GLU A 116 31.70 -6.02 4.95
CA GLU A 116 32.38 -4.79 5.38
C GLU A 116 31.83 -3.54 4.67
N GLU A 117 31.69 -3.60 3.35
CA GLU A 117 31.13 -2.51 2.55
C GLU A 117 29.64 -2.31 2.83
N GLY A 118 28.83 -3.38 2.94
CA GLY A 118 27.40 -3.23 3.24
C GLY A 118 27.16 -2.60 4.60
N ASN A 119 27.96 -3.00 5.59
CA ASN A 119 27.90 -2.48 6.94
C ASN A 119 28.29 -0.99 7.02
N SER A 120 29.18 -0.48 6.14
CA SER A 120 29.50 0.95 6.12
C SER A 120 28.32 1.80 5.66
N TYR A 121 27.55 1.34 4.67
CA TYR A 121 26.31 2.01 4.26
C TYR A 121 25.24 1.97 5.36
N LEU A 122 25.01 0.80 5.97
CA LEU A 122 23.98 0.64 7.00
C LEU A 122 24.27 1.48 8.26
N LYS A 123 25.54 1.63 8.66
CA LYS A 123 25.94 2.50 9.78
C LYS A 123 25.56 3.97 9.60
N SER A 124 25.33 4.41 8.37
CA SER A 124 24.88 5.79 8.10
C SER A 124 23.39 5.97 8.40
N ILE A 125 22.62 4.89 8.55
CA ILE A 125 21.21 4.93 8.94
C ILE A 125 21.13 5.10 10.46
N CYS A 126 20.92 6.34 10.91
CA CYS A 126 20.87 6.67 12.33
C CYS A 126 19.48 6.44 12.95
N VAL A 127 18.43 6.45 12.14
CA VAL A 127 17.04 6.20 12.55
C VAL A 127 16.35 5.41 11.45
N CYS A 128 15.56 4.40 11.81
CA CYS A 128 14.70 3.70 10.87
C CYS A 128 13.32 3.47 11.50
N LYS A 129 12.30 4.15 10.98
CA LYS A 129 10.92 3.96 11.41
C LYS A 129 10.15 3.12 10.40
N ILE A 130 9.58 2.02 10.88
CA ILE A 130 8.63 1.21 10.14
C ILE A 130 7.23 1.75 10.40
N ILE A 131 6.48 2.02 9.32
CA ILE A 131 5.08 2.41 9.35
C ILE A 131 4.28 1.51 8.43
N ASN A 132 2.96 1.45 8.66
CA ASN A 132 2.07 0.74 7.77
C ASN A 132 1.92 1.52 6.43
N ASP A 133 1.71 0.80 5.34
CA ASP A 133 1.50 1.38 4.00
C ASP A 133 0.35 2.40 3.93
N PHE A 134 -0.77 2.14 4.60
CA PHE A 134 -1.89 3.09 4.68
C PHE A 134 -1.58 4.28 5.59
N VAL A 135 -0.73 4.13 6.59
CA VAL A 135 -0.24 5.28 7.37
C VAL A 135 0.57 6.23 6.48
N ALA A 136 1.43 5.68 5.61
CA ALA A 136 2.15 6.47 4.63
C ALA A 136 1.21 7.16 3.63
N GLN A 137 0.19 6.46 3.13
CA GLN A 137 -0.84 7.07 2.28
C GLN A 137 -1.60 8.18 3.00
N GLY A 138 -1.95 7.98 4.27
CA GLY A 138 -2.61 9.00 5.09
C GLY A 138 -1.80 10.28 5.19
N TYR A 139 -0.49 10.18 5.46
CA TYR A 139 0.41 11.34 5.45
C TYR A 139 0.54 11.94 4.04
N GLY A 140 0.65 11.11 3.00
CA GLY A 140 0.69 11.57 1.61
C GLY A 140 -0.55 12.36 1.20
N CYS A 141 -1.74 12.01 1.71
CA CYS A 141 -2.97 12.77 1.46
C CYS A 141 -2.91 14.20 2.01
N LEU A 142 -2.06 14.49 3.00
CA LEU A 142 -1.88 15.86 3.53
C LEU A 142 -1.04 16.75 2.61
N THR A 143 -0.27 16.17 1.69
CA THR A 143 0.64 16.90 0.79
C THR A 143 0.05 17.13 -0.60
N MET A 144 -1.11 16.52 -0.90
CA MET A 144 -1.76 16.59 -2.21
C MET A 144 -2.22 18.00 -2.54
N GLN A 145 -2.00 18.40 -3.79
CA GLN A 145 -2.46 19.67 -4.35
C GLN A 145 -3.88 19.56 -4.91
N PRO A 146 -4.62 20.68 -5.03
CA PRO A 146 -6.00 20.65 -5.55
C PRO A 146 -6.17 20.05 -6.95
N ASN A 147 -5.12 20.05 -7.79
CA ASN A 147 -5.11 19.44 -9.11
C ASN A 147 -4.78 17.93 -9.10
N GLU A 148 -4.43 17.36 -7.95
CA GLU A 148 -4.14 15.93 -7.76
C GLU A 148 -5.35 15.17 -7.19
N VAL A 149 -6.44 15.88 -6.88
CA VAL A 149 -7.64 15.34 -6.27
C VAL A 149 -8.89 15.65 -7.08
N VAL A 150 -9.90 14.79 -6.94
CA VAL A 150 -11.21 14.97 -7.56
C VAL A 150 -12.28 14.94 -6.48
N GLU A 151 -13.19 15.92 -6.49
CA GLU A 151 -14.33 15.96 -5.57
C GLU A 151 -15.40 14.95 -6.01
N LEU A 152 -15.63 13.93 -5.18
CA LEU A 152 -16.67 12.91 -5.44
C LEU A 152 -18.08 13.38 -5.05
N THR A 153 -18.19 14.28 -4.08
CA THR A 153 -19.47 14.84 -3.61
C THR A 153 -19.44 16.34 -3.82
N PRO A 154 -20.14 16.89 -4.83
CA PRO A 154 -20.06 18.32 -5.15
C PRO A 154 -20.37 19.23 -3.96
N GLY A 155 -19.49 20.19 -3.70
CA GLY A 155 -19.63 21.18 -2.62
C GLY A 155 -19.35 20.64 -1.21
N ALA A 156 -18.78 19.44 -1.09
CA ALA A 156 -18.29 18.90 0.17
C ALA A 156 -17.10 19.71 0.70
N LEU A 157 -16.20 20.17 -0.18
CA LEU A 157 -15.02 20.96 0.21
C LEU A 157 -15.39 22.20 1.03
N ASN A 158 -16.51 22.87 0.72
CA ASN A 158 -17.00 24.06 1.43
C ASN A 158 -17.52 23.78 2.84
N LYS A 159 -17.75 22.50 3.17
CA LYS A 159 -18.30 22.05 4.46
C LYS A 159 -17.27 21.31 5.31
N LEU A 160 -16.05 21.13 4.79
CA LEU A 160 -14.98 20.47 5.52
C LEU A 160 -14.45 21.41 6.61
N ASP A 161 -14.34 20.87 7.83
CA ASP A 161 -13.49 21.46 8.84
C ASP A 161 -12.03 21.15 8.48
N PRO A 162 -11.20 22.15 8.15
CA PRO A 162 -9.80 21.91 7.80
C PRO A 162 -9.01 21.29 8.96
N SER A 163 -9.44 21.52 10.20
CA SER A 163 -8.89 20.98 11.46
C SER A 163 -9.64 19.73 11.97
N GLY A 164 -10.57 19.18 11.18
CA GLY A 164 -11.27 17.97 11.54
C GLY A 164 -10.40 16.71 11.37
N PRO A 165 -10.80 15.59 12.01
CA PRO A 165 -10.25 14.27 11.68
C PRO A 165 -10.41 13.95 10.19
N LYS A 166 -9.43 13.25 9.63
CA LYS A 166 -9.42 12.82 8.22
C LYS A 166 -9.41 11.30 8.17
N ALA A 167 -10.18 10.71 7.27
CA ALA A 167 -10.16 9.28 7.01
C ALA A 167 -9.59 9.03 5.62
N CYS A 168 -8.66 8.07 5.51
CA CYS A 168 -8.15 7.60 4.23
C CYS A 168 -8.60 6.15 4.05
N VAL A 169 -9.21 5.86 2.91
CA VAL A 169 -9.75 4.55 2.54
C VAL A 169 -9.34 4.27 1.10
N GLY A 170 -8.73 3.11 0.87
CA GLY A 170 -8.19 2.75 -0.44
C GLY A 170 -8.49 1.30 -0.78
N ALA A 171 -9.22 1.08 -1.88
CA ALA A 171 -9.46 -0.25 -2.42
C ALA A 171 -8.37 -0.62 -3.42
N GLY A 172 -7.63 -1.68 -3.14
CA GLY A 172 -6.61 -2.28 -4.00
C GLY A 172 -6.82 -3.79 -4.09
N THR A 173 -5.78 -4.59 -3.90
CA THR A 173 -5.95 -6.05 -3.70
C THR A 173 -6.86 -6.34 -2.51
N GLY A 174 -6.68 -5.60 -1.40
CA GLY A 174 -7.56 -5.57 -0.23
C GLY A 174 -8.21 -4.18 -0.03
N LEU A 175 -8.60 -3.88 1.21
CA LEU A 175 -9.20 -2.60 1.60
C LEU A 175 -8.48 -2.03 2.83
N GLY A 176 -7.50 -1.17 2.59
CA GLY A 176 -6.81 -0.51 3.69
C GLY A 176 -7.51 0.76 4.14
N GLN A 177 -7.33 1.07 5.42
CA GLN A 177 -7.95 2.21 6.09
C GLN A 177 -7.01 2.78 7.14
N CYS A 178 -6.93 4.11 7.20
CA CYS A 178 -6.32 4.80 8.32
C CYS A 178 -7.13 6.07 8.61
N TYR A 179 -6.88 6.67 9.77
CA TYR A 179 -7.43 7.97 10.11
C TYR A 179 -6.34 8.86 10.68
N LEU A 180 -6.54 10.17 10.57
CA LEU A 180 -5.63 11.17 11.07
C LEU A 180 -6.38 12.14 11.96
N THR A 181 -5.76 12.52 13.07
CA THR A 181 -6.26 13.55 13.97
C THR A 181 -5.20 14.64 14.16
N PRO A 182 -5.58 15.93 14.16
CA PRO A 182 -4.65 16.98 14.49
C PRO A 182 -4.40 17.06 16.00
N ASP A 183 -3.21 17.51 16.36
CA ASP A 183 -2.92 18.01 17.69
C ASP A 183 -3.40 19.47 17.88
N GLU A 184 -3.13 20.03 19.06
CA GLU A 184 -3.47 21.42 19.39
C GLU A 184 -2.74 22.48 18.54
N HIS A 185 -1.71 22.07 17.79
CA HIS A 185 -0.94 22.92 16.89
C HIS A 185 -1.29 22.70 15.41
N GLY A 186 -2.24 21.81 15.11
CA GLY A 186 -2.67 21.47 13.76
C GLY A 186 -1.80 20.42 13.05
N SER A 187 -0.82 19.82 13.74
CA SER A 187 -0.01 18.73 13.18
C SER A 187 -0.80 17.43 13.25
N TYR A 188 -0.89 16.74 12.12
CA TYR A 188 -1.65 15.49 12.05
C TYR A 188 -0.81 14.28 12.46
N SER A 189 -1.38 13.43 13.31
CA SER A 189 -0.89 12.07 13.55
C SER A 189 -1.80 11.07 12.83
N CYS A 190 -1.20 10.12 12.11
CA CYS A 190 -1.91 9.08 11.38
C CYS A 190 -1.90 7.74 12.14
N PHE A 191 -3.06 7.10 12.21
CA PHE A 191 -3.28 5.85 12.93
C PHE A 191 -3.75 4.75 11.97
N PRO A 192 -3.06 3.60 11.91
CA PRO A 192 -3.50 2.48 11.08
C PRO A 192 -4.80 1.90 11.62
N SER A 193 -5.59 1.27 10.75
CA SER A 193 -6.79 0.55 11.16
C SER A 193 -7.07 -0.66 10.27
N GLU A 194 -7.68 -1.69 10.86
CA GLU A 194 -8.16 -2.88 10.16
C GLU A 194 -9.64 -2.76 9.78
N GLY A 195 -10.12 -1.53 9.55
CA GLY A 195 -11.53 -1.24 9.32
C GLY A 195 -12.10 -1.94 8.08
N GLY A 196 -11.27 -2.28 7.10
CA GLY A 196 -11.68 -3.06 5.93
C GLY A 196 -12.15 -4.47 6.26
N HIS A 197 -11.71 -5.02 7.39
CA HIS A 197 -12.13 -6.32 7.87
C HIS A 197 -13.43 -6.29 8.69
N ALA A 198 -13.99 -5.13 9.01
CA ALA A 198 -15.28 -5.01 9.70
C ALA A 198 -16.41 -5.67 8.90
N ASP A 199 -17.50 -6.05 9.58
CA ASP A 199 -18.66 -6.68 8.94
C ASP A 199 -19.30 -5.74 7.92
N TRP A 200 -19.57 -6.27 6.71
CA TRP A 200 -20.36 -5.56 5.73
C TRP A 200 -21.83 -5.56 6.11
N THR A 201 -22.44 -4.38 6.17
CA THR A 201 -23.84 -4.16 6.55
C THR A 201 -24.71 -3.89 5.31
N PRO A 202 -25.32 -4.91 4.67
CA PRO A 202 -26.20 -4.71 3.52
C PRO A 202 -27.48 -3.96 3.93
N ARG A 203 -28.00 -3.10 3.04
CA ARG A 203 -29.18 -2.27 3.26
C ARG A 203 -30.35 -2.63 2.36
N THR A 204 -30.08 -3.04 1.12
CA THR A 204 -31.13 -3.36 0.13
C THR A 204 -31.37 -4.86 0.01
N ASP A 205 -32.54 -5.27 -0.52
CA ASP A 205 -32.84 -6.68 -0.78
C ASP A 205 -31.80 -7.36 -1.68
N LEU A 206 -31.27 -6.63 -2.67
CA LEU A 206 -30.22 -7.13 -3.56
C LEU A 206 -28.91 -7.36 -2.78
N GLU A 207 -28.52 -6.42 -1.92
CA GLU A 207 -27.34 -6.56 -1.06
C GLU A 207 -27.51 -7.70 -0.04
N ILE A 208 -28.73 -7.91 0.50
CA ILE A 208 -29.03 -9.04 1.41
C ILE A 208 -28.93 -10.38 0.67
N LYS A 209 -29.40 -10.47 -0.57
CA LYS A 209 -29.20 -11.65 -1.42
C LYS A 209 -27.71 -11.89 -1.68
N MET A 210 -26.94 -10.84 -1.95
CA MET A 210 -25.50 -10.93 -2.11
C MET A 210 -24.81 -11.42 -0.84
N LEU A 211 -25.20 -10.92 0.35
CA LEU A 211 -24.66 -11.40 1.62
C LEU A 211 -24.90 -12.91 1.78
N LYS A 212 -26.11 -13.40 1.48
CA LYS A 212 -26.43 -14.84 1.53
C LYS A 212 -25.59 -15.65 0.53
N PHE A 213 -25.39 -15.12 -0.67
CA PHE A 213 -24.54 -15.73 -1.69
C PHE A 213 -23.08 -15.84 -1.22
N LEU A 214 -22.51 -14.75 -0.70
CA LEU A 214 -21.13 -14.74 -0.20
C LEU A 214 -20.94 -15.60 1.04
N LYS A 215 -21.92 -15.64 1.96
CA LYS A 215 -21.88 -16.57 3.09
C LYS A 215 -21.79 -18.01 2.60
N LYS A 216 -22.58 -18.42 1.60
CA LYS A 216 -22.46 -19.76 1.00
C LYS A 216 -21.09 -20.00 0.37
N LYS A 217 -20.57 -19.01 -0.38
CA LYS A 217 -19.24 -19.09 -1.03
C LYS A 217 -18.10 -19.30 -0.03
N PHE A 218 -18.18 -18.68 1.16
CA PHE A 218 -17.16 -18.76 2.21
C PHE A 218 -17.53 -19.69 3.38
N SER A 219 -18.26 -20.77 3.09
CA SER A 219 -18.57 -21.86 4.04
C SER A 219 -19.44 -21.47 5.25
N GLY A 220 -20.34 -20.51 5.07
CA GLY A 220 -21.51 -20.21 5.93
C GLY A 220 -21.23 -19.52 7.27
N ASN A 221 -20.15 -19.91 7.95
CA ASN A 221 -19.82 -19.49 9.31
C ASN A 221 -18.85 -18.30 9.37
N HIS A 222 -18.29 -17.88 8.23
CA HIS A 222 -17.36 -16.76 8.18
C HIS A 222 -18.08 -15.44 7.94
N ARG A 223 -17.64 -14.39 8.62
CA ARG A 223 -18.06 -13.01 8.33
C ARG A 223 -17.81 -12.63 6.88
N VAL A 224 -18.65 -11.78 6.32
CA VAL A 224 -18.38 -11.11 5.05
C VAL A 224 -17.92 -9.70 5.40
N SER A 225 -16.62 -9.46 5.31
CA SER A 225 -16.04 -8.15 5.59
C SER A 225 -16.34 -7.14 4.49
N VAL A 226 -16.19 -5.84 4.78
CA VAL A 226 -16.27 -4.79 3.76
C VAL A 226 -15.27 -5.04 2.63
N GLU A 227 -14.06 -5.48 2.93
CA GLU A 227 -13.04 -5.85 1.94
C GLU A 227 -13.51 -6.93 0.95
N ARG A 228 -14.30 -7.91 1.40
CA ARG A 228 -14.86 -8.96 0.52
C ARG A 228 -15.89 -8.43 -0.49
N VAL A 229 -16.24 -7.15 -0.39
CA VAL A 229 -17.15 -6.43 -1.30
C VAL A 229 -16.42 -5.29 -2.01
N VAL A 230 -15.59 -4.53 -1.27
CA VAL A 230 -14.89 -3.33 -1.73
C VAL A 230 -13.39 -3.58 -1.77
N SER A 231 -12.94 -4.32 -2.79
CA SER A 231 -11.53 -4.54 -3.14
C SER A 231 -11.47 -5.15 -4.55
N GLY A 232 -10.28 -5.43 -5.08
CA GLY A 232 -10.12 -6.15 -6.33
C GLY A 232 -10.75 -7.55 -6.27
N THR A 233 -10.58 -8.26 -5.15
CA THR A 233 -11.25 -9.55 -4.94
C THR A 233 -12.75 -9.39 -4.64
N GLY A 234 -13.13 -8.30 -3.97
CA GLY A 234 -14.52 -7.93 -3.70
C GLY A 234 -15.31 -7.63 -4.97
N LEU A 235 -14.68 -6.98 -5.95
CA LEU A 235 -15.25 -6.73 -7.26
C LEU A 235 -15.56 -8.02 -8.02
N ALA A 236 -14.67 -9.02 -7.93
CA ALA A 236 -14.94 -10.36 -8.46
C ALA A 236 -16.11 -11.05 -7.74
N ASN A 237 -16.23 -10.89 -6.41
CA ASN A 237 -17.36 -11.40 -5.64
C ASN A 237 -18.69 -10.74 -6.03
N CYS A 238 -18.70 -9.41 -6.21
CA CYS A 238 -19.86 -8.67 -6.73
C CYS A 238 -20.29 -9.21 -8.09
N TYR A 239 -19.34 -9.41 -9.00
CA TYR A 239 -19.61 -9.93 -10.32
C TYR A 239 -20.18 -11.35 -10.30
N ASP A 240 -19.58 -12.27 -9.53
CA ASP A 240 -20.06 -13.65 -9.40
C ASP A 240 -21.50 -13.70 -8.92
N PHE A 241 -21.83 -12.88 -7.91
CA PHE A 241 -23.19 -12.77 -7.40
C PHE A 241 -24.16 -12.27 -8.48
N LEU A 242 -23.83 -11.16 -9.14
CA LEU A 242 -24.72 -10.60 -10.15
C LEU A 242 -24.90 -11.58 -11.33
N ALA A 243 -23.85 -12.32 -11.72
CA ALA A 243 -23.88 -13.31 -12.80
C ALA A 243 -24.80 -14.47 -12.45
N HIS A 244 -24.76 -14.91 -11.20
CA HIS A 244 -25.68 -15.91 -10.67
C HIS A 244 -27.13 -15.40 -10.60
N GLU A 245 -27.36 -14.17 -10.11
CA GLU A 245 -28.71 -13.62 -9.92
C GLU A 245 -29.39 -13.25 -11.25
N PHE A 246 -28.60 -12.84 -12.26
CA PHE A 246 -29.12 -12.34 -13.54
C PHE A 246 -28.42 -12.98 -14.76
N PRO A 247 -28.52 -14.29 -14.98
CA PRO A 247 -27.77 -14.98 -16.02
C PRO A 247 -28.10 -14.53 -17.44
N LYS A 248 -29.32 -14.02 -17.68
CA LYS A 248 -29.78 -13.54 -18.99
C LYS A 248 -29.11 -12.23 -19.43
N LYS A 249 -28.52 -11.51 -18.48
CA LYS A 249 -27.93 -10.18 -18.67
C LYS A 249 -26.42 -10.22 -18.92
N ILE A 250 -25.83 -11.41 -18.89
CA ILE A 250 -24.39 -11.61 -19.05
C ILE A 250 -23.98 -11.41 -20.50
N ASN A 251 -23.01 -10.54 -20.74
CA ASN A 251 -22.29 -10.53 -22.01
C ASN A 251 -21.31 -11.71 -22.04
N LYS A 252 -21.58 -12.71 -22.90
CA LYS A 252 -20.82 -13.96 -22.96
C LYS A 252 -19.33 -13.77 -23.27
N THR A 253 -18.98 -12.81 -24.11
CA THR A 253 -17.59 -12.54 -24.49
C THR A 253 -16.81 -11.99 -23.30
N ILE A 254 -17.35 -10.93 -22.66
CA ILE A 254 -16.74 -10.32 -21.47
C ILE A 254 -16.71 -11.31 -20.30
N HIS A 255 -17.77 -12.12 -20.13
CA HIS A 255 -17.82 -13.14 -19.08
C HIS A 255 -16.73 -14.19 -19.23
N LYS A 256 -16.42 -14.61 -20.45
CA LYS A 256 -15.32 -15.53 -20.73
C LYS A 256 -13.98 -14.90 -20.33
N GLU A 257 -13.71 -13.67 -20.76
CA GLU A 257 -12.49 -12.93 -20.38
C GLU A 257 -12.32 -12.80 -18.86
N ILE A 258 -13.41 -12.51 -18.14
CA ILE A 258 -13.39 -12.36 -16.68
C ILE A 258 -13.19 -13.71 -15.98
N SER A 259 -13.76 -14.79 -16.51
CA SER A 259 -13.67 -16.13 -15.92
C SER A 259 -12.28 -16.73 -16.10
N GLU A 260 -11.60 -16.39 -17.19
CA GLU A 260 -10.25 -16.86 -17.51
C GLU A 260 -9.14 -16.03 -16.85
N ALA A 261 -9.47 -14.88 -16.23
CA ALA A 261 -8.50 -13.93 -15.69
C ALA A 261 -7.83 -14.34 -14.35
N GLY A 262 -8.26 -15.43 -13.71
CA GLY A 262 -7.71 -15.88 -12.43
C GLY A 262 -7.69 -14.78 -11.36
N ASP A 263 -6.53 -14.51 -10.76
CA ASP A 263 -6.35 -13.47 -9.73
C ASP A 263 -6.52 -12.03 -10.26
N LEU A 264 -6.43 -11.84 -11.58
CA LEU A 264 -6.61 -10.53 -12.24
C LEU A 264 -8.07 -10.23 -12.57
N LYS A 265 -9.01 -11.03 -12.05
CA LYS A 265 -10.45 -10.90 -12.31
C LYS A 265 -11.00 -9.51 -11.99
N GLY A 266 -10.58 -8.90 -10.87
CA GLY A 266 -10.97 -7.53 -10.53
C GLY A 266 -10.56 -6.50 -11.60
N ARG A 267 -9.33 -6.61 -12.12
CA ARG A 267 -8.84 -5.76 -13.22
C ARG A 267 -9.60 -6.00 -14.52
N SER A 268 -9.86 -7.27 -14.85
CA SER A 268 -10.64 -7.65 -16.04
C SER A 268 -12.07 -7.06 -15.98
N ILE A 269 -12.72 -7.10 -14.81
CA ILE A 269 -14.03 -6.47 -14.56
C ILE A 269 -13.97 -4.96 -14.79
N ALA A 270 -12.97 -4.27 -14.24
CA ALA A 270 -12.81 -2.83 -14.41
C ALA A 270 -12.64 -2.44 -15.90
N MET A 271 -11.76 -3.14 -16.63
CA MET A 271 -11.56 -2.92 -18.07
C MET A 271 -12.80 -3.27 -18.90
N GLY A 272 -13.54 -4.31 -18.52
CA GLY A 272 -14.79 -4.69 -19.16
C GLY A 272 -15.88 -3.63 -19.00
N ALA A 273 -15.90 -2.92 -17.87
CA ALA A 273 -16.84 -1.82 -17.63
C ALA A 273 -16.59 -0.61 -18.55
N GLU A 274 -15.33 -0.30 -18.85
CA GLU A 274 -14.95 0.78 -19.79
C GLU A 274 -15.36 0.48 -21.24
N LYS A 275 -15.30 -0.80 -21.64
CA LYS A 275 -15.72 -1.25 -22.98
C LYS A 275 -17.25 -1.27 -23.16
N CYS A 276 -18.02 -1.08 -22.09
CA CYS A 276 -19.47 -1.03 -22.15
C CYS A 276 -19.92 0.43 -22.34
N GLU A 277 -20.52 0.76 -23.49
CA GLU A 277 -21.01 2.12 -23.82
C GLU A 277 -22.02 2.72 -22.81
N ARG A 278 -22.50 1.94 -21.83
CA ARG A 278 -23.35 2.41 -20.74
C ARG A 278 -22.52 2.74 -19.52
N THR A 279 -21.89 3.91 -19.57
CA THR A 279 -21.06 4.48 -18.53
C THR A 279 -21.88 4.78 -17.25
N TYR A 280 -21.32 4.44 -16.09
CA TYR A 280 -21.66 5.00 -14.75
C TYR A 280 -23.00 4.66 -14.06
N ARG A 281 -23.56 3.45 -14.19
CA ARG A 281 -24.58 2.96 -13.21
C ARG A 281 -24.37 1.50 -12.78
N SER A 282 -23.69 1.34 -11.65
CA SER A 282 -23.71 0.25 -10.64
C SER A 282 -23.61 -1.24 -11.06
N THR A 283 -23.59 -1.60 -12.34
CA THR A 283 -23.87 -2.98 -12.80
C THR A 283 -23.39 -3.23 -14.24
N CYS A 284 -22.25 -2.67 -14.67
CA CYS A 284 -21.87 -2.65 -16.09
C CYS A 284 -21.45 -4.00 -16.73
N ILE A 285 -21.57 -5.15 -16.04
CA ILE A 285 -21.30 -6.45 -16.66
C ILE A 285 -22.57 -7.29 -16.85
N ILE A 286 -23.70 -6.79 -16.36
CA ILE A 286 -24.97 -7.52 -16.31
C ILE A 286 -26.08 -6.54 -16.67
N ALA A 287 -26.30 -6.37 -17.97
CA ALA A 287 -27.34 -5.55 -18.56
C ALA A 287 -28.56 -6.37 -18.97
#